data_AF-A0A7C4DB04-F1
#
_entry.id   AF-A0A7C4DB04-F1
#
_cell.length_a   1.000
_cell.length_b   1.000
_cell.length_c   1.000
_cell.angle_alpha   90.00
_cell.angle_beta   90.00
_cell.angle_gamma   90.00
#
_symmetry.space_group_name_H-M   'P 1'
#
loop_
_entity.id
_entity.type
_entity.pdbx_description
1 polymer ?
#
loop_
_entity_poly.entity_id
_entity_poly.type
_entity_poly.pdbx_seq_one_letter_code
_entity_poly.pdbx_strand_id
1 'polypeptide(L)'
;MQCRAHLAEILVVCGCVTEATEWITRRKRKISCRIVKIGVSMLGVYFDLRADERWVRLVEVFAGELRRLVPGVVKVAALSGPEERVYDSNVLVVVEGEVEFVERLVVDAAMEAERQTGLHGVLSPITCTARDPLTSSFPSSFTVDLTS
;
A
#
# COMPACT_ATOMS: atom_id res chain seq x y z
N MET A 1 -6.89 -2.16 -36.05
CA MET A 1 -6.50 -2.71 -34.73
C MET A 1 -6.15 -1.54 -33.82
N GLN A 2 -7.05 -1.18 -32.91
CA GLN A 2 -6.89 -0.05 -31.99
C GLN A 2 -6.20 -0.54 -30.72
N CYS A 3 -4.94 -0.18 -30.51
CA CYS A 3 -4.31 -0.21 -29.19
C CYS A 3 -4.91 0.93 -28.35
N ARG A 4 -5.83 0.60 -27.45
CA ARG A 4 -6.28 1.55 -26.41
C ARG A 4 -5.21 1.63 -25.34
N ALA A 5 -4.40 2.67 -25.40
CA ALA A 5 -3.55 3.10 -24.28
C ALA A 5 -4.46 3.56 -23.13
N HIS A 6 -4.60 2.74 -22.10
CA HIS A 6 -5.13 3.17 -20.80
C HIS A 6 -4.00 3.82 -20.02
N LEU A 7 -3.79 5.12 -20.28
CA LEU A 7 -2.97 5.98 -19.42
C LEU A 7 -3.70 6.15 -18.09
N ALA A 8 -3.24 5.47 -17.04
CA ALA A 8 -3.54 5.86 -15.67
C ALA A 8 -2.83 7.19 -15.42
N GLU A 9 -3.59 8.29 -15.34
CA GLU A 9 -3.05 9.60 -14.99
C GLU A 9 -2.57 9.56 -13.53
N ILE A 10 -1.25 9.57 -13.34
CA ILE A 10 -0.54 9.58 -12.05
C ILE A 10 -0.66 10.98 -11.45
N LEU A 11 -1.21 11.09 -10.23
CA LEU A 11 -1.24 12.34 -9.46
C LEU A 11 -0.27 12.20 -8.26
N VAL A 12 0.90 12.81 -8.37
CA VAL A 12 1.85 12.97 -7.25
C VAL A 12 1.47 14.24 -6.50
N VAL A 13 0.91 14.12 -5.30
CA VAL A 13 0.68 15.28 -4.42
C VAL A 13 1.88 15.39 -3.47
N CYS A 14 2.89 16.15 -3.89
CA CYS A 14 3.99 16.56 -3.03
C CYS A 14 3.89 18.08 -2.83
N GLY A 15 3.64 18.51 -1.60
CA GLY A 15 3.76 19.92 -1.18
C GLY A 15 2.49 20.78 -1.29
N CYS A 16 2.27 21.57 -0.23
CA CYS A 16 1.34 22.70 -0.09
C CYS A 16 -0.16 22.45 -0.34
N VAL A 17 -0.90 22.36 0.78
CA VAL A 17 -2.31 22.00 0.95
C VAL A 17 -3.33 22.97 0.32
N THR A 18 -2.91 24.09 -0.29
CA THR A 18 -3.83 25.15 -0.73
C THR A 18 -4.11 25.21 -2.23
N GLU A 19 -3.29 24.61 -3.10
CA GLU A 19 -3.49 24.73 -4.58
C GLU A 19 -4.12 23.48 -5.22
N ALA A 20 -4.14 22.33 -4.54
CA ALA A 20 -4.65 21.09 -5.11
C ALA A 20 -6.19 21.04 -5.23
N THR A 21 -6.93 21.80 -4.42
CA THR A 21 -8.40 21.79 -4.41
C THR A 21 -9.02 22.46 -5.63
N GLU A 22 -8.34 23.45 -6.21
CA GLU A 22 -8.88 24.25 -7.33
C GLU A 22 -8.75 23.53 -8.69
N TRP A 23 -7.76 22.63 -8.84
CA TRP A 23 -7.60 21.87 -10.08
C TRP A 23 -8.57 20.67 -10.21
N ILE A 24 -8.98 20.10 -9.07
CA ILE A 24 -9.84 18.91 -8.98
C ILE A 24 -11.29 19.21 -9.40
N THR A 25 -11.77 20.45 -9.31
CA THR A 25 -13.16 20.81 -9.64
C THR A 25 -13.44 20.95 -11.15
N ARG A 26 -12.42 20.99 -12.02
CA ARG A 26 -12.61 21.23 -13.47
C ARG A 26 -12.80 19.98 -14.34
N ARG A 27 -12.37 18.78 -13.90
CA ARG A 27 -12.60 17.52 -14.62
C ARG A 27 -13.68 16.71 -13.91
N LYS A 28 -14.78 16.41 -14.60
CA LYS A 28 -15.92 15.58 -14.14
C LYS A 28 -15.56 14.10 -13.89
N ARG A 29 -14.52 13.81 -13.12
CA ARG A 29 -14.24 12.47 -12.57
C ARG A 29 -13.91 12.68 -11.10
N LYS A 30 -14.80 12.18 -10.23
CA LYS A 30 -14.68 12.24 -8.78
C LYS A 30 -13.44 11.46 -8.34
N ILE A 31 -12.30 12.14 -8.25
CA ILE A 31 -11.11 11.67 -7.56
C ILE A 31 -11.28 12.14 -6.12
N SER A 32 -11.48 11.20 -5.19
CA SER A 32 -11.60 11.52 -3.76
C SER A 32 -10.31 11.08 -3.07
N CYS A 33 -9.39 12.02 -2.88
CA CYS A 33 -8.19 11.80 -2.06
C CYS A 33 -8.57 11.99 -0.59
N ARG A 34 -8.36 10.97 0.24
CA ARG A 34 -8.52 11.08 1.71
C ARG A 34 -7.12 11.08 2.33
N ILE A 35 -6.69 12.24 2.82
CA ILE A 35 -5.48 12.34 3.65
C ILE A 35 -5.88 11.90 5.05
N VAL A 36 -5.46 10.71 5.47
CA VAL A 36 -5.71 10.21 6.82
C VAL A 36 -4.56 10.66 7.73
N LYS A 37 -4.86 11.53 8.69
CA LYS A 37 -3.89 12.01 9.69
C LYS A 37 -3.90 11.07 10.88
N ILE A 38 -2.98 10.11 10.89
CA ILE A 38 -2.67 9.28 12.07
C ILE A 38 -1.45 9.92 12.76
N GLY A 39 -1.41 9.93 14.10
CA GLY A 39 -0.49 10.71 14.93
C GLY A 39 0.93 10.93 14.37
N VAL A 40 1.31 12.20 14.27
CA VAL A 40 2.67 12.78 14.11
C VAL A 40 3.53 12.38 12.89
N SER A 41 3.04 11.69 11.86
CA SER A 41 3.82 11.51 10.63
C SER A 41 2.92 11.50 9.38
N MET A 42 3.29 12.29 8.38
CA MET A 42 2.50 12.49 7.14
C MET A 42 2.75 11.30 6.19
N LEU A 43 1.92 10.26 6.30
CA LEU A 43 1.91 9.13 5.40
C LEU A 43 1.31 9.52 4.04
N GLY A 44 2.04 9.31 2.95
CA GLY A 44 1.49 9.33 1.60
C GLY A 44 0.82 7.98 1.31
N VAL A 45 -0.49 7.99 1.00
CA VAL A 45 -1.22 6.78 0.60
C VAL A 45 -1.76 7.01 -0.81
N TYR A 46 -1.32 6.20 -1.78
CA TYR A 46 -1.87 6.16 -3.13
C TYR A 46 -3.10 5.24 -3.13
N PHE A 47 -4.23 5.63 -3.73
CA PHE A 47 -5.46 4.82 -3.74
C PHE A 47 -5.90 4.53 -5.18
N ASP A 48 -6.04 3.26 -5.55
CA ASP A 48 -6.90 2.87 -6.67
C ASP A 48 -8.37 2.86 -6.18
N LEU A 49 -9.23 3.65 -6.82
CA LEU A 49 -10.67 3.80 -6.49
C LEU A 49 -11.50 2.51 -6.72
N ARG A 50 -10.88 1.44 -7.22
CA ARG A 50 -11.51 0.11 -7.35
C ARG A 50 -11.27 -0.81 -6.15
N ALA A 51 -10.32 -0.47 -5.27
CA ALA A 51 -10.00 -1.32 -4.14
C ALA A 51 -11.15 -1.31 -3.12
N ASP A 52 -11.55 -2.50 -2.67
CA ASP A 52 -12.57 -2.67 -1.64
C ASP A 52 -12.15 -1.94 -0.35
N GLU A 53 -13.04 -1.14 0.25
CA GLU A 53 -12.72 -0.35 1.45
C GLU A 53 -12.22 -1.21 2.63
N ARG A 54 -12.71 -2.45 2.74
CA ARG A 54 -12.28 -3.37 3.79
C ARG A 54 -10.89 -3.92 3.50
N TRP A 55 -10.55 -4.16 2.24
CA TRP A 55 -9.21 -4.54 1.83
C TRP A 55 -8.20 -3.45 2.14
N VAL A 56 -8.51 -2.20 1.81
CA VAL A 56 -7.58 -1.11 2.10
C VAL A 56 -7.41 -0.92 3.61
N ARG A 57 -8.50 -0.96 4.38
CA ARG A 57 -8.43 -0.91 5.84
C ARG A 57 -7.56 -2.04 6.42
N LEU A 58 -7.65 -3.25 5.88
CA LEU A 58 -6.82 -4.37 6.31
C LEU A 58 -5.33 -4.10 6.06
N VAL A 59 -4.97 -3.61 4.88
CA VAL A 59 -3.57 -3.31 4.59
C VAL A 59 -3.05 -2.11 5.39
N GLU A 60 -3.90 -1.12 5.70
CA GLU A 60 -3.54 -0.03 6.63
C GLU A 60 -3.23 -0.55 8.03
N VAL A 61 -4.07 -1.44 8.58
CA VAL A 61 -3.83 -2.08 9.88
C VAL A 61 -2.57 -2.94 9.83
N PHE A 62 -2.39 -3.71 8.76
CA PHE A 62 -1.19 -4.53 8.54
C PHE A 62 0.08 -3.68 8.49
N ALA A 63 0.07 -2.55 7.79
CA ALA A 63 1.20 -1.62 7.77
C ALA A 63 1.50 -1.05 9.17
N GLY A 64 0.47 -0.81 9.99
CA GLY A 64 0.61 -0.45 11.40
C GLY A 64 1.29 -1.53 12.24
N GLU A 65 0.87 -2.79 12.09
CA GLU A 65 1.49 -3.93 12.80
C GLU A 65 2.93 -4.17 12.32
N LEU A 66 3.20 -4.07 11.01
CA LEU A 66 4.55 -4.17 10.46
C LEU A 66 5.48 -3.12 11.04
N ARG A 67 5.04 -1.86 11.13
CA ARG A 67 5.84 -0.79 11.73
C ARG A 67 6.19 -1.06 13.20
N ARG A 68 5.32 -1.76 13.92
CA ARG A 68 5.50 -2.12 15.33
C ARG A 68 6.41 -3.35 15.51
N LEU A 69 6.28 -4.34 14.64
CA LEU A 69 6.88 -5.67 14.80
C LEU A 69 8.12 -5.91 13.95
N VAL A 70 8.22 -5.28 12.78
CA VAL A 70 9.27 -5.56 11.78
C VAL A 70 10.26 -4.39 11.73
N PRO A 71 11.48 -4.56 12.27
CA PRO A 71 12.53 -3.57 12.16
C PRO A 71 12.89 -3.31 10.70
N GLY A 72 13.11 -2.04 10.34
CA GLY A 72 13.58 -1.68 9.01
C GLY A 72 12.56 -1.86 7.89
N VAL A 73 11.26 -2.02 8.19
CA VAL A 73 10.21 -1.95 7.17
C VAL A 73 10.13 -0.53 6.60
N VAL A 74 10.19 -0.40 5.28
CA VAL A 74 10.18 0.90 4.60
C VAL A 74 8.93 1.14 3.79
N LYS A 75 8.33 0.08 3.25
CA LYS A 75 7.21 0.21 2.33
C LYS A 75 6.34 -1.05 2.33
N VAL A 76 5.04 -0.85 2.19
CA VAL A 76 4.07 -1.90 1.90
C VAL A 76 3.37 -1.53 0.59
N ALA A 77 3.36 -2.44 -0.38
CA ALA A 77 2.71 -2.25 -1.66
C ALA A 77 1.69 -3.37 -1.87
N ALA A 78 0.44 -3.04 -2.15
CA ALA A 78 -0.63 -4.02 -2.24
C ALA A 78 -1.35 -3.95 -3.59
N LEU A 79 -1.84 -5.11 -4.03
CA LEU A 79 -2.70 -5.24 -5.21
C LEU A 79 -4.11 -4.70 -4.91
N SER A 80 -5.00 -4.68 -5.91
CA SER A 80 -6.30 -4.01 -5.78
C SER A 80 -7.28 -4.75 -4.87
N GLY A 81 -7.03 -6.04 -4.59
CA GLY A 81 -7.92 -6.83 -3.77
C GLY A 81 -7.32 -8.16 -3.28
N PRO A 82 -8.04 -8.84 -2.37
CA PRO A 82 -7.57 -10.04 -1.68
C PRO A 82 -7.46 -11.27 -2.58
N GLU A 83 -8.03 -11.26 -3.78
CA GLU A 83 -7.99 -12.36 -4.74
C GLU A 83 -6.90 -12.21 -5.82
N GLU A 84 -6.34 -11.00 -5.97
CA GLU A 84 -5.29 -10.74 -6.96
C GLU A 84 -3.98 -11.37 -6.50
N ARG A 85 -3.19 -11.96 -7.42
CA ARG A 85 -1.92 -12.60 -7.08
C ARG A 85 -0.86 -12.25 -8.11
N VAL A 86 0.30 -11.82 -7.62
CA VAL A 86 1.54 -11.63 -8.37
C VAL A 86 2.65 -12.27 -7.55
N TYR A 87 3.38 -13.23 -8.13
CA TYR A 87 4.30 -14.10 -7.38
C TYR A 87 3.60 -14.78 -6.17
N ASP A 88 2.39 -15.31 -6.40
CA ASP A 88 1.53 -15.95 -5.38
C ASP A 88 1.20 -15.08 -4.16
N SER A 89 1.41 -13.76 -4.28
CA SER A 89 1.29 -12.79 -3.21
C SER A 89 0.41 -11.62 -3.64
N ASN A 90 -0.27 -11.00 -2.69
CA ASN A 90 -1.12 -9.82 -2.92
C ASN A 90 -0.60 -8.56 -2.22
N VAL A 91 0.46 -8.72 -1.42
CA VAL A 91 1.16 -7.64 -0.76
C VAL A 91 2.66 -7.87 -0.86
N LEU A 92 3.40 -6.83 -1.23
CA LEU A 92 4.84 -6.75 -1.16
C LEU A 92 5.24 -5.93 0.08
N VAL A 93 6.07 -6.51 0.93
CA VAL A 93 6.68 -5.85 2.08
C VAL A 93 8.15 -5.61 1.75
N VAL A 94 8.58 -4.36 1.84
CA VAL A 94 9.97 -3.96 1.55
C VAL A 94 10.67 -3.59 2.84
N VAL A 95 11.84 -4.17 3.07
CA VAL A 95 12.71 -3.90 4.22
C VAL A 95 14.08 -3.36 3.78
N GLU A 96 14.72 -2.57 4.64
CA GLU A 96 16.01 -1.91 4.35
C GLU A 96 17.21 -2.88 4.30
N GLY A 97 17.13 -4.01 5.01
CA GLY A 97 18.22 -4.99 5.10
C GLY A 97 17.73 -6.39 5.41
N GLU A 98 18.67 -7.35 5.42
CA GLU A 98 18.41 -8.70 5.87
C GLU A 98 18.22 -8.68 7.39
N VAL A 99 16.96 -8.75 7.81
CA VAL A 99 16.61 -8.86 9.22
C VAL A 99 16.26 -10.32 9.51
N GLU A 100 16.90 -10.86 10.55
CA GLU A 100 16.66 -12.24 10.99
C GLU A 100 15.19 -12.39 11.41
N PHE A 101 14.55 -13.50 11.02
CA PHE A 101 13.15 -13.78 11.34
C PHE A 101 12.11 -12.79 10.77
N VAL A 102 12.45 -11.96 9.78
CA VAL A 102 11.47 -11.04 9.14
C VAL A 102 10.21 -11.75 8.69
N GLU A 103 10.36 -12.87 7.97
CA GLU A 103 9.21 -13.59 7.43
C GLU A 103 8.22 -13.99 8.54
N ARG A 104 8.74 -14.43 9.69
CA ARG A 104 7.91 -14.76 10.85
C ARG A 104 7.20 -13.52 11.40
N LEU A 105 7.91 -12.41 11.57
CA LEU A 105 7.33 -11.16 12.08
C LEU A 105 6.28 -10.58 11.12
N VAL A 106 6.49 -10.73 9.81
CA VAL A 106 5.54 -10.35 8.76
C VAL A 106 4.29 -11.22 8.83
N VAL A 107 4.43 -12.53 9.02
CA VAL A 107 3.30 -13.45 9.23
C VAL A 107 2.53 -13.11 10.51
N ASP A 108 3.23 -12.87 11.62
CA ASP A 108 2.60 -12.49 12.90
C ASP A 108 1.82 -11.17 12.76
N ALA A 109 2.38 -10.18 12.06
CA ALA A 109 1.71 -8.92 11.75
C ALA A 109 0.47 -9.12 10.87
N ALA A 110 0.54 -10.00 9.87
CA ALA A 110 -0.58 -10.30 8.98
C ALA A 110 -1.73 -10.94 9.78
N MET A 111 -1.43 -11.97 10.57
CA MET A 111 -2.42 -12.64 11.43
C MET A 111 -3.12 -11.67 12.37
N GLU A 112 -2.38 -10.75 12.98
CA GLU A 112 -2.93 -9.76 13.90
C GLU A 112 -3.83 -8.75 13.16
N ALA A 113 -3.44 -8.28 11.98
CA ALA A 113 -4.25 -7.37 11.17
C ALA A 113 -5.56 -8.02 10.70
N GLU A 114 -5.50 -9.26 10.24
CA GLU A 114 -6.67 -10.05 9.87
C GLU A 114 -7.62 -10.26 11.05
N ARG A 115 -7.06 -10.55 12.23
CA ARG A 115 -7.83 -10.68 13.48
C ARG A 115 -8.54 -9.38 13.86
N GLN A 116 -7.87 -8.24 13.75
CA GLN A 116 -8.44 -6.92 14.09
C GLN A 116 -9.53 -6.48 13.12
N THR A 117 -9.46 -6.90 11.86
CA THR A 117 -10.41 -6.50 10.82
C THR A 117 -11.50 -7.53 10.53
N GLY A 118 -11.34 -8.77 10.98
CA GLY A 118 -12.27 -9.87 10.74
C GLY A 118 -12.15 -10.48 9.34
N LEU A 119 -11.08 -10.17 8.60
CA LEU A 119 -10.81 -10.69 7.26
C LEU A 119 -9.70 -11.74 7.34
N HIS A 120 -10.08 -13.00 7.59
CA HIS A 120 -9.13 -14.07 7.87
C HIS A 120 -8.59 -14.76 6.61
N GLY A 121 -7.29 -14.99 6.55
CA GLY A 121 -6.61 -15.79 5.53
C GLY A 121 -6.57 -15.15 4.14
N VAL A 122 -6.68 -13.82 4.05
CA VAL A 122 -6.70 -13.09 2.79
C VAL A 122 -5.38 -12.36 2.49
N LEU A 123 -4.56 -12.06 3.49
CA LEU A 123 -3.22 -11.50 3.28
C LEU A 123 -2.25 -12.61 2.87
N SER A 124 -1.58 -12.40 1.74
CA SER A 124 -0.47 -13.23 1.27
C SER A 124 0.72 -12.31 0.99
N PRO A 125 1.52 -11.97 2.02
CA PRO A 125 2.66 -11.09 1.87
C PRO A 125 3.90 -11.82 1.33
N ILE A 126 4.62 -11.18 0.42
CA ILE A 126 6.01 -11.51 0.08
C ILE A 126 6.93 -10.42 0.59
N THR A 127 8.11 -10.80 1.08
CA THR A 127 9.09 -9.85 1.60
C THR A 127 10.28 -9.74 0.67
N CYS A 128 10.77 -8.53 0.45
CA CYS A 128 12.01 -8.30 -0.27
C CYS A 128 12.82 -7.15 0.35
N THR A 129 14.08 -7.04 -0.05
CA THR A 129 14.90 -5.89 0.35
C THR A 129 14.68 -4.71 -0.59
N ALA A 130 15.00 -3.49 -0.16
CA ALA A 130 14.93 -2.29 -1.01
C ALA A 130 15.81 -2.35 -2.28
N ARG A 131 16.77 -3.29 -2.33
CA ARG A 131 17.65 -3.52 -3.50
C ARG A 131 17.08 -4.55 -4.47
N ASP A 132 16.00 -5.21 -4.12
CA ASP A 132 15.40 -6.28 -4.91
C ASP A 132 14.69 -5.70 -6.15
N PRO A 133 14.92 -6.25 -7.36
CA PRO A 133 14.18 -5.87 -8.57
C PRO A 133 12.65 -5.90 -8.43
N LEU A 134 12.12 -6.75 -7.54
CA LEU A 134 10.69 -6.86 -7.21
C LEU A 134 10.07 -5.53 -6.80
N THR A 135 10.85 -4.63 -6.18
CA THR A 135 10.38 -3.29 -5.80
C THR A 135 9.90 -2.45 -6.98
N SER A 136 10.46 -2.69 -8.17
CA SER A 136 10.14 -1.98 -9.41
C SER A 136 9.15 -2.71 -10.32
N SER A 137 9.02 -4.04 -10.17
CA SER A 137 8.17 -4.88 -11.04
C SER A 137 6.82 -5.25 -10.43
N PHE A 138 6.65 -5.06 -9.12
CA PHE A 138 5.38 -5.36 -8.45
C PHE A 138 4.30 -4.33 -8.83
N PRO A 139 3.20 -4.75 -9.51
CA PRO A 139 2.19 -3.83 -10.02
C PRO A 139 1.20 -3.46 -8.90
N SER A 140 1.68 -2.69 -7.92
CA SER A 140 0.86 -2.29 -6.77
C SER A 140 -0.21 -1.28 -7.16
N SER A 141 -1.44 -1.52 -6.72
CA SER A 141 -2.57 -0.60 -6.85
C SER A 141 -2.58 0.44 -5.72
N PHE A 142 -1.93 0.13 -4.59
CA PHE A 142 -1.65 1.11 -3.54
C PHE A 142 -0.35 0.85 -2.81
N THR A 143 0.19 1.91 -2.20
CA THR A 143 1.43 1.86 -1.44
C THR A 143 1.26 2.67 -0.16
N VAL A 144 1.84 2.14 0.92
CA VAL A 144 2.00 2.77 2.21
C VAL A 144 3.50 2.93 2.47
N ASP A 145 3.99 4.15 2.40
CA ASP A 145 5.37 4.46 2.75
C ASP A 145 5.51 4.56 4.28
N LEU A 146 6.42 3.79 4.86
CA LEU A 146 6.64 3.69 6.30
C LEU A 146 7.92 4.39 6.76
N THR A 147 8.69 4.95 5.83
CA THR A 147 9.86 5.80 6.16
C THR A 147 9.39 7.05 6.89
N SER A 148 9.84 7.19 8.14
CA SER A 148 9.69 8.40 8.97
C SER A 148 10.56 9.54 8.49
#